data_AF-A0A2N5ETH8-F1
#
_entry.id   AF-A0A2N5ETH8-F1
#
_cell.length_a   1.000
_cell.length_b   1.000
_cell.length_c   1.000
_cell.angle_alpha   90.00
_cell.angle_beta   90.00
_cell.angle_gamma   90.00
#
_symmetry.space_group_name_H-M   'P 1'
#
loop_
_entity.id
_entity.type
_entity.pdbx_description
1 polymer ?
#
loop_
_entity_poly.entity_id
_entity_poly.type
_entity_poly.pdbx_seq_one_letter_code
_entity_poly.pdbx_strand_id
1 'polypeptide(L)'
;MDSVSQLALGAALSVTVMGRRMPVWQSALLGAVCGTLPDLDVFFDRGDPVSNMTMHRTESHALFYLTLVSPLISWLAGILFRLRGQVIRLWLAVWLALVTHPLLDTMTVYGTQFGLPFTDYPYAIGSVFIIDPLYTLPLLVGVIAALILRNRRGLRWNHGGLLLSCVYLLWSVFAQQQATDAARQAIARNYINSERVLVTPTSLNTLVWRVVVMTPGTYGEGFYSLLAPDQPLTFTFYPRGEALYAAHRDNPYVARMAWFTHGFFRMQEQNGHLWLSDLRMGEEPYYTFTFDLGPLNAPNGEVLPTRINSVRPPVSEMIGRVWQQLKAE
;
A
#
# COMPACT_ATOMS: atom_id res chain seq x y z
N MET A 1 -1.47 3.54 -0.29
CA MET A 1 -2.55 3.93 0.62
C MET A 1 -3.63 4.62 -0.18
N ASP A 2 -4.86 4.66 0.32
CA ASP A 2 -5.99 5.24 -0.39
C ASP A 2 -5.89 6.77 -0.54
N SER A 3 -6.57 7.31 -1.55
CA SER A 3 -6.48 8.73 -1.91
C SER A 3 -6.98 9.66 -0.80
N VAL A 4 -7.90 9.22 0.08
CA VAL A 4 -8.38 10.05 1.20
C VAL A 4 -7.28 10.25 2.23
N SER A 5 -6.53 9.20 2.55
CA SER A 5 -5.37 9.27 3.43
C SER A 5 -4.29 10.19 2.88
N GLN A 6 -4.00 10.09 1.58
CA GLN A 6 -2.99 10.91 0.92
C GLN A 6 -3.38 12.40 0.90
N LEU A 7 -4.65 12.68 0.59
CA LEU A 7 -5.21 14.03 0.65
C LEU A 7 -5.13 14.61 2.08
N ALA A 8 -5.55 13.84 3.08
CA ALA A 8 -5.58 14.27 4.47
C ALA A 8 -4.17 14.53 5.02
N LEU A 9 -3.21 13.65 4.72
CA LEU A 9 -1.81 13.82 5.11
C LEU A 9 -1.20 15.07 4.49
N GLY A 10 -1.35 15.24 3.16
CA GLY A 10 -0.85 16.41 2.45
C GLY A 10 -1.41 17.71 3.03
N ALA A 11 -2.73 17.76 3.25
CA ALA A 11 -3.38 18.91 3.89
C ALA A 11 -2.84 19.19 5.30
N ALA A 12 -2.70 18.15 6.14
CA ALA A 12 -2.22 18.29 7.51
C ALA A 12 -0.77 18.80 7.58
N LEU A 13 0.10 18.33 6.68
CA LEU A 13 1.49 18.77 6.57
C LEU A 13 1.58 20.23 6.13
N SER A 14 0.87 20.61 5.07
CA SER A 14 0.88 21.99 4.58
C SER A 14 0.32 22.97 5.61
N VAL A 15 -0.78 22.63 6.30
CA VAL A 15 -1.32 23.42 7.41
C VAL A 15 -0.31 23.55 8.56
N THR A 16 0.41 22.47 8.87
CA THR A 16 1.47 22.46 9.90
C THR A 16 2.63 23.40 9.55
N VAL A 17 3.14 23.33 8.31
CA VAL A 17 4.30 24.11 7.86
C VAL A 17 3.97 25.59 7.70
N MET A 18 2.80 25.89 7.11
CA MET A 18 2.37 27.27 6.85
C MET A 18 1.81 27.94 8.10
N GLY A 19 1.14 27.19 8.98
CA GLY A 19 0.56 27.71 10.22
C GLY A 19 -0.33 28.94 9.97
N ARG A 20 0.01 30.09 10.60
CA ARG A 20 -0.73 31.35 10.44
C ARG A 20 -0.25 32.23 9.28
N ARG A 21 0.73 31.77 8.50
CA ARG A 21 1.35 32.57 7.42
C ARG A 21 0.58 32.53 6.10
N MET A 22 -0.38 31.62 5.99
CA MET A 22 -1.30 31.46 4.89
C MET A 22 -2.67 31.10 5.48
N PRO A 23 -3.79 31.56 4.88
CA PRO A 23 -5.12 31.12 5.29
C PRO A 23 -5.21 29.59 5.32
N VAL A 24 -5.75 29.03 6.40
CA VAL A 24 -5.76 27.58 6.65
C VAL A 24 -6.36 26.80 5.49
N TRP A 25 -7.44 27.30 4.89
CA TRP A 25 -8.08 26.63 3.75
C TRP A 25 -7.19 26.59 2.50
N GLN A 26 -6.38 27.62 2.25
CA GLN A 26 -5.45 27.63 1.12
C GLN A 26 -4.31 26.66 1.38
N SER A 27 -3.78 26.61 2.61
CA SER A 27 -2.75 25.64 2.99
C SER A 27 -3.27 24.21 2.89
N ALA A 28 -4.46 23.94 3.42
CA ALA A 28 -5.10 22.63 3.34
C ALA A 28 -5.33 22.21 1.88
N LEU A 29 -5.86 23.11 1.04
CA LEU A 29 -6.09 22.84 -0.39
C LEU A 29 -4.78 22.54 -1.13
N LEU A 30 -3.74 23.37 -0.93
CA LEU A 30 -2.44 23.16 -1.54
C LEU A 30 -1.87 21.79 -1.16
N GLY A 31 -1.89 21.47 0.13
CA GLY A 31 -1.40 20.20 0.64
C GLY A 31 -2.21 19.00 0.12
N ALA A 32 -3.53 19.12 0.10
CA ALA A 32 -4.44 18.12 -0.44
C ALA A 32 -4.15 17.81 -1.91
N VAL A 33 -4.04 18.86 -2.75
CA VAL A 33 -3.74 18.70 -4.18
C VAL A 33 -2.37 18.05 -4.35
N CYS A 34 -1.32 18.61 -3.74
CA CYS A 34 0.04 18.07 -3.85
C CYS A 34 0.13 16.63 -3.34
N GLY A 35 -0.57 16.32 -2.24
CA GLY A 35 -0.64 14.96 -1.68
C GLY A 35 -1.37 13.97 -2.59
N THR A 36 -2.17 14.41 -3.56
CA THR A 36 -2.82 13.52 -4.54
C THR A 36 -2.12 13.44 -5.89
N LEU A 37 -1.17 14.34 -6.18
CA LEU A 37 -0.52 14.44 -7.48
C LEU A 37 0.20 13.14 -7.91
N PRO A 38 0.95 12.41 -7.05
CA PRO A 38 1.65 11.21 -7.48
C PRO A 38 0.73 10.11 -8.02
N ASP A 39 -0.43 9.91 -7.40
CA ASP A 39 -1.42 8.88 -7.79
C ASP A 39 -2.19 9.21 -9.08
N LEU A 40 -1.99 10.39 -9.68
CA LEU A 40 -2.56 10.70 -11.00
C LEU A 40 -1.94 9.86 -12.13
N ASP A 41 -0.89 9.09 -11.83
CA ASP A 41 -0.32 8.09 -12.73
C ASP A 41 -1.32 7.00 -13.14
N VAL A 42 -2.37 6.76 -12.34
CA VAL A 42 -3.46 5.81 -12.64
C VAL A 42 -4.21 6.11 -13.94
N PHE A 43 -4.16 7.35 -14.42
CA PHE A 43 -4.80 7.76 -15.67
C PHE A 43 -3.98 7.42 -16.92
N PHE A 44 -2.73 6.97 -16.76
CA PHE A 44 -1.86 6.60 -17.88
C PHE A 44 -1.95 5.09 -18.11
N ASP A 45 -2.60 4.69 -19.19
CA ASP A 45 -2.62 3.30 -19.64
C ASP A 45 -1.25 2.89 -20.22
N ARG A 46 -0.71 1.81 -19.68
CA ARG A 46 0.57 1.18 -20.06
C ARG A 46 0.38 0.08 -21.11
N GLY A 47 -0.85 -0.14 -21.58
CA GLY A 47 -1.18 -1.00 -22.71
C GLY A 47 -1.68 -2.40 -22.32
N ASP A 48 -1.37 -2.86 -21.10
CA ASP A 48 -1.89 -4.12 -20.58
C ASP A 48 -2.09 -4.08 -19.05
N PRO A 49 -3.00 -4.90 -18.49
CA PRO A 49 -3.30 -4.92 -17.05
C PRO A 49 -2.12 -5.24 -16.12
N VAL A 50 -1.15 -6.05 -16.55
CA VAL A 50 0.02 -6.41 -15.73
C VAL A 50 1.00 -5.23 -15.68
N SER A 51 1.26 -4.58 -16.81
CA SER A 51 2.05 -3.34 -16.86
C SER A 51 1.35 -2.21 -16.12
N ASN A 52 0.03 -2.06 -16.27
CA ASN A 52 -0.77 -1.08 -15.53
C ASN A 52 -0.63 -1.23 -14.01
N MET A 53 -0.59 -2.47 -13.51
CA MET A 53 -0.35 -2.72 -12.08
C MET A 53 1.12 -2.49 -11.70
N THR A 54 2.06 -3.07 -12.43
CA THR A 54 3.48 -3.11 -11.99
C THR A 54 4.27 -1.85 -12.32
N MET A 55 3.71 -0.97 -13.15
CA MET A 55 4.23 0.37 -13.46
C MET A 55 3.37 1.48 -12.83
N HIS A 56 2.41 1.13 -11.97
CA HIS A 56 1.83 2.09 -11.04
C HIS A 56 2.82 2.31 -9.90
N ARG A 57 2.94 3.55 -9.42
CA ARG A 57 3.86 3.93 -8.33
C ARG A 57 5.34 3.83 -8.69
N THR A 58 5.66 4.20 -9.92
CA THR A 58 7.01 4.23 -10.47
C THR A 58 7.53 5.65 -10.59
N GLU A 59 7.53 6.25 -11.79
CA GLU A 59 8.18 7.53 -12.04
C GLU A 59 7.53 8.68 -11.25
N SER A 60 6.21 8.65 -11.08
CA SER A 60 5.43 9.63 -10.30
C SER A 60 5.72 9.59 -8.79
N HIS A 61 6.23 8.46 -8.28
CA HIS A 61 6.47 8.22 -6.86
C HIS A 61 7.96 8.27 -6.50
N ALA A 62 8.84 8.52 -7.47
CA ALA A 62 10.27 8.64 -7.28
C ALA A 62 10.64 9.88 -6.44
N LEU A 63 11.32 9.68 -5.32
CA LEU A 63 11.69 10.78 -4.42
C LEU A 63 12.58 11.82 -5.11
N PHE A 64 13.46 11.35 -6.01
CA PHE A 64 14.35 12.21 -6.77
C PHE A 64 13.55 13.17 -7.68
N TYR A 65 12.63 12.63 -8.50
CA TYR A 65 11.82 13.45 -9.42
C TYR A 65 10.85 14.36 -8.67
N LEU A 66 10.21 13.86 -7.60
CA LEU A 66 9.35 14.66 -6.74
C LEU A 66 10.10 15.81 -6.07
N THR A 67 11.33 15.57 -5.62
CA THR A 67 12.19 16.61 -5.05
C THR A 67 12.55 17.66 -6.11
N LEU A 68 12.88 17.22 -7.33
CA LEU A 68 13.27 18.11 -8.43
C LEU A 68 12.10 19.00 -8.91
N VAL A 69 10.87 18.47 -8.94
CA VAL A 69 9.69 19.21 -9.40
C VAL A 69 9.07 20.10 -8.31
N SER A 70 9.34 19.81 -7.03
CA SER A 70 8.75 20.54 -5.91
C SER A 70 9.01 22.07 -5.89
N PRO A 71 10.19 22.61 -6.28
CA PRO A 71 10.42 24.05 -6.37
C PRO A 71 9.55 24.72 -7.43
N LEU A 72 9.36 24.06 -8.58
CA LEU A 72 8.49 24.57 -9.66
C LEU A 72 7.03 24.64 -9.20
N ILE A 73 6.52 23.58 -8.58
CA ILE A 73 5.16 23.54 -8.03
C ILE A 73 4.98 24.60 -6.94
N SER A 74 5.96 24.73 -6.04
CA SER A 74 5.96 25.77 -5.01
C SER A 74 5.97 27.18 -5.59
N TRP A 75 6.73 27.41 -6.66
CA TRP A 75 6.77 28.71 -7.32
C TRP A 75 5.42 29.07 -7.95
N LEU A 76 4.79 28.12 -8.67
CA LEU A 76 3.45 28.29 -9.23
C LEU A 76 2.41 28.55 -8.14
N ALA A 77 2.46 27.80 -7.03
CA ALA A 77 1.60 28.02 -5.87
C ALA A 77 1.81 29.43 -5.26
N GLY A 78 3.05 29.91 -5.21
CA GLY A 78 3.38 31.25 -4.72
C GLY A 78 2.73 32.36 -5.55
N ILE A 79 2.72 32.19 -6.88
CA ILE A 79 2.02 33.09 -7.81
C ILE A 79 0.51 33.01 -7.59
N LEU A 80 -0.06 31.80 -7.57
CA LEU A 80 -1.50 31.57 -7.45
C LEU A 80 -2.10 32.16 -6.17
N PHE A 81 -1.43 31.93 -5.03
CA PHE A 81 -1.88 32.42 -3.72
C PHE A 81 -1.32 33.80 -3.36
N ARG A 82 -0.58 34.46 -4.27
CA ARG A 82 0.01 35.81 -4.10
C ARG A 82 0.84 35.94 -2.82
N LEU A 83 1.57 34.88 -2.45
CA LEU A 83 2.37 34.85 -1.23
C LEU A 83 3.71 35.56 -1.44
N ARG A 84 4.02 36.56 -0.61
CA ARG A 84 5.31 37.29 -0.62
C ARG A 84 6.16 36.89 0.58
N GLY A 85 7.45 36.65 0.34
CA GLY A 85 8.45 36.45 1.41
C GLY A 85 8.43 35.10 2.12
N GLN A 86 7.74 34.09 1.57
CA GLN A 86 7.55 32.78 2.22
C GLN A 86 8.03 31.59 1.38
N VAL A 87 8.97 31.84 0.47
CA VAL A 87 9.42 30.88 -0.55
C VAL A 87 9.85 29.55 0.07
N ILE A 88 10.73 29.58 1.08
CA ILE A 88 11.25 28.36 1.70
C ILE A 88 10.14 27.57 2.41
N ARG A 89 9.25 28.25 3.16
CA ARG A 89 8.16 27.57 3.89
C ARG A 89 7.14 26.94 2.93
N LEU A 90 6.79 27.67 1.87
CA LEU A 90 5.89 27.15 0.84
C LEU A 90 6.50 25.96 0.13
N TRP A 91 7.78 26.05 -0.21
CA TRP A 91 8.52 24.94 -0.81
C TRP A 91 8.56 23.73 0.11
N LEU A 92 8.86 23.92 1.40
CA LEU A 92 8.82 22.83 2.39
C LEU A 92 7.42 22.21 2.51
N ALA A 93 6.35 23.00 2.47
CA ALA A 93 4.98 22.49 2.53
C ALA A 93 4.65 21.60 1.31
N VAL A 94 5.02 22.06 0.11
CA VAL A 94 4.84 21.32 -1.14
C VAL A 94 5.72 20.08 -1.18
N TRP A 95 7.01 20.21 -0.87
CA TRP A 95 7.98 19.13 -0.87
C TRP A 95 7.59 18.02 0.11
N LEU A 96 7.18 18.38 1.34
CA LEU A 96 6.71 17.40 2.30
C LEU A 96 5.45 16.70 1.80
N ALA A 97 4.43 17.42 1.31
CA ALA A 97 3.21 16.79 0.78
C ALA A 97 3.50 15.81 -0.36
N LEU A 98 4.45 16.14 -1.26
CA LEU A 98 4.85 15.27 -2.36
C LEU A 98 5.67 14.06 -1.89
N VAL A 99 6.68 14.26 -1.05
CA VAL A 99 7.63 13.20 -0.63
C VAL A 99 7.01 12.26 0.38
N THR A 100 6.15 12.72 1.28
CA THR A 100 5.52 11.82 2.26
C THR A 100 4.49 10.90 1.63
N HIS A 101 3.97 11.22 0.45
CA HIS A 101 3.03 10.35 -0.27
C HIS A 101 3.64 8.97 -0.60
N PRO A 102 4.74 8.85 -1.36
CA PRO A 102 5.36 7.57 -1.63
C PRO A 102 5.94 6.92 -0.38
N LEU A 103 6.38 7.70 0.61
CA LEU A 103 6.81 7.15 1.90
C LEU A 103 5.66 6.52 2.68
N LEU A 104 4.44 7.06 2.59
CA LEU A 104 3.26 6.43 3.17
C LEU A 104 2.84 5.19 2.36
N ASP A 105 3.00 5.24 1.04
CA ASP A 105 2.70 4.10 0.19
C ASP A 105 3.58 2.87 0.47
N THR A 106 4.84 3.06 0.87
CA THR A 106 5.72 1.95 1.25
C THR A 106 5.27 1.27 2.55
N MET A 107 4.47 1.93 3.38
CA MET A 107 3.84 1.29 4.55
C MET A 107 2.78 0.25 4.14
N THR A 108 2.34 0.25 2.87
CA THR A 108 1.42 -0.76 2.32
C THR A 108 2.18 -1.84 1.53
N VAL A 109 1.52 -2.97 1.24
CA VAL A 109 2.18 -4.13 0.62
C VAL A 109 2.32 -4.05 -0.92
N TYR A 110 1.83 -2.97 -1.54
CA TYR A 110 1.74 -2.88 -3.01
C TYR A 110 3.11 -2.96 -3.71
N GLY A 111 4.10 -2.26 -3.19
CA GLY A 111 5.40 -2.04 -3.83
C GLY A 111 5.46 -0.64 -4.45
N THR A 112 6.44 0.16 -4.05
CA THR A 112 6.61 1.54 -4.53
C THR A 112 8.07 1.75 -4.93
N GLN A 113 8.30 2.15 -6.18
CA GLN A 113 9.65 2.30 -6.74
C GLN A 113 10.19 3.72 -6.52
N PHE A 114 10.18 4.16 -5.26
CA PHE A 114 10.55 5.53 -4.91
C PHE A 114 12.05 5.84 -5.11
N GLY A 115 12.88 4.81 -5.31
CA GLY A 115 14.33 4.89 -5.45
C GLY A 115 14.85 5.28 -6.85
N LEU A 116 13.96 5.46 -7.82
CA LEU A 116 14.33 5.89 -9.17
C LEU A 116 15.04 7.28 -9.15
N PRO A 117 16.01 7.53 -10.05
CA PRO A 117 16.53 6.63 -11.10
C PRO A 117 17.62 5.67 -10.63
N PHE A 118 17.93 5.61 -9.34
CA PHE A 118 19.07 4.83 -8.83
C PHE A 118 18.76 3.34 -8.70
N THR A 119 17.50 2.99 -8.38
CA THR A 119 17.01 1.62 -8.33
C THR A 119 15.52 1.58 -8.64
N ASP A 120 15.10 0.53 -9.34
CA ASP A 120 13.70 0.21 -9.64
C ASP A 120 13.09 -0.77 -8.63
N TYR A 121 13.77 -1.06 -7.52
CA TYR A 121 13.28 -2.03 -6.52
C TYR A 121 11.92 -1.60 -5.94
N PRO A 122 10.88 -2.48 -5.97
CA PRO A 122 9.54 -2.13 -5.50
C PRO A 122 9.43 -2.29 -3.98
N TYR A 123 9.81 -1.26 -3.22
CA TYR A 123 9.80 -1.30 -1.75
C TYR A 123 8.39 -1.45 -1.16
N ALA A 124 8.23 -2.35 -0.19
CA ALA A 124 7.01 -2.53 0.58
C ALA A 124 7.33 -3.04 1.98
N ILE A 125 6.91 -2.29 3.01
CA ILE A 125 6.91 -2.71 4.41
C ILE A 125 5.64 -3.50 4.69
N GLY A 126 4.48 -3.00 4.22
CA GLY A 126 3.21 -3.70 4.37
C GLY A 126 2.69 -3.76 5.81
N SER A 127 3.06 -2.82 6.69
CA SER A 127 2.58 -2.76 8.07
C SER A 127 1.21 -2.11 8.23
N VAL A 128 0.67 -1.46 7.18
CA VAL A 128 -0.64 -0.80 7.18
C VAL A 128 -1.45 -1.24 5.97
N PHE A 129 -2.75 -1.46 6.17
CA PHE A 129 -3.66 -1.78 5.07
C PHE A 129 -3.89 -0.55 4.18
N ILE A 130 -4.30 -0.77 2.92
CA ILE A 130 -4.49 0.32 1.94
C ILE A 130 -5.49 1.37 2.45
N ILE A 131 -6.55 0.92 3.12
CA ILE A 131 -7.58 1.76 3.75
C ILE A 131 -7.54 1.52 5.25
N ASP A 132 -6.99 2.46 6.02
CA ASP A 132 -6.87 2.29 7.47
C ASP A 132 -7.50 3.49 8.21
N PRO A 133 -8.75 3.34 8.71
CA PRO A 133 -9.43 4.41 9.42
C PRO A 133 -8.68 4.92 10.66
N LEU A 134 -7.90 4.08 11.35
CA LEU A 134 -7.15 4.48 12.54
C LEU A 134 -5.99 5.41 12.18
N TYR A 135 -5.46 5.31 10.97
CA TYR A 135 -4.51 6.27 10.42
C TYR A 135 -5.19 7.54 9.90
N THR A 136 -6.27 7.40 9.13
CA THR A 136 -6.89 8.50 8.35
C THR A 136 -7.75 9.43 9.21
N LEU A 137 -8.52 8.89 10.16
CA LEU A 137 -9.49 9.68 10.94
C LEU A 137 -8.82 10.76 11.80
N PRO A 138 -7.70 10.51 12.51
CA PRO A 138 -7.01 11.56 13.25
C PRO A 138 -6.59 12.75 12.36
N LEU A 139 -6.08 12.47 11.14
CA LEU A 139 -5.72 13.52 10.17
C LEU A 139 -6.94 14.33 9.76
N LEU A 140 -8.03 13.66 9.37
CA LEU A 140 -9.26 14.32 8.96
C LEU A 140 -9.85 15.19 10.08
N VAL A 141 -9.96 14.66 11.29
CA VAL A 141 -10.44 15.42 12.47
C VAL A 141 -9.54 16.64 12.71
N GLY A 142 -8.22 16.48 12.64
CA GLY A 142 -7.26 17.55 12.81
C GLY A 142 -7.41 18.67 11.77
N VAL A 143 -7.46 18.30 10.49
CA VAL A 143 -7.61 19.25 9.36
C VAL A 143 -8.96 19.95 9.41
N ILE A 144 -10.05 19.20 9.62
CA ILE A 144 -11.41 19.76 9.71
C ILE A 144 -11.51 20.74 10.88
N ALA A 145 -10.98 20.38 12.06
CA ALA A 145 -10.96 21.28 13.21
C ALA A 145 -10.15 22.56 12.92
N ALA A 146 -9.04 22.48 12.18
CA ALA A 146 -8.28 23.65 11.76
C ALA A 146 -9.07 24.55 10.80
N LEU A 147 -9.81 23.98 9.86
CA LEU A 147 -10.65 24.70 8.89
C LEU A 147 -11.85 25.40 9.52
N ILE A 148 -12.46 24.78 10.54
CA ILE A 148 -13.62 25.34 11.27
C ILE A 148 -13.16 26.40 12.27
N LEU A 149 -12.19 26.09 13.13
CA LEU A 149 -11.81 26.98 14.24
C LEU A 149 -10.93 28.15 13.81
N ARG A 150 -10.13 27.97 12.74
CA ARG A 150 -9.29 29.02 12.10
C ARG A 150 -8.39 29.81 13.07
N ASN A 151 -8.01 29.20 14.19
CA ASN A 151 -7.27 29.83 15.26
C ASN A 151 -6.18 28.88 15.80
N ARG A 152 -5.45 29.30 16.85
CA ARG A 152 -4.39 28.47 17.46
C ARG A 152 -4.89 27.11 17.96
N ARG A 153 -6.15 27.02 18.42
CA ARG A 153 -6.75 25.75 18.87
C ARG A 153 -6.95 24.81 17.68
N GLY A 154 -7.45 25.32 16.55
CA GLY A 154 -7.56 24.57 15.30
C GLY A 154 -6.21 24.00 14.82
N LEU A 155 -5.15 24.82 14.84
CA LEU A 155 -3.81 24.34 14.49
C LEU A 155 -3.29 23.25 15.45
N ARG A 156 -3.59 23.36 16.76
CA ARG A 156 -3.24 22.31 17.74
C ARG A 156 -3.95 20.99 17.45
N TRP A 157 -5.20 21.01 17.02
CA TRP A 157 -5.90 19.80 16.57
C TRP A 157 -5.24 19.18 15.35
N ASN A 158 -4.84 19.99 14.36
CA ASN A 158 -4.10 19.51 13.20
C ASN A 158 -2.79 18.83 13.59
N HIS A 159 -2.00 19.47 14.46
CA HIS A 159 -0.76 18.86 14.97
C HIS A 159 -1.01 17.58 15.77
N GLY A 160 -2.07 17.55 16.59
CA GLY A 160 -2.45 16.36 17.35
C GLY A 160 -2.85 15.19 16.45
N GLY A 161 -3.66 15.46 15.41
CA GLY A 161 -4.05 14.47 14.41
C GLY A 161 -2.84 13.92 13.66
N LEU A 162 -1.97 14.80 13.17
CA LEU A 162 -0.73 14.40 12.49
C LEU A 162 0.19 13.57 13.40
N LEU A 163 0.40 14.01 14.65
CA LEU A 163 1.22 13.29 15.62
C LEU A 163 0.65 11.90 15.91
N LEU A 164 -0.66 11.80 16.14
CA LEU A 164 -1.31 10.51 16.41
C LEU A 164 -1.17 9.55 15.23
N SER A 165 -1.34 10.03 14.00
CA SER A 165 -1.12 9.21 12.80
C SER A 165 0.33 8.80 12.61
N CYS A 166 1.31 9.64 12.93
CA CYS A 166 2.73 9.26 12.94
C CYS A 166 3.03 8.19 13.99
N VAL A 167 2.50 8.35 15.22
CA VAL A 167 2.65 7.35 16.29
C VAL A 167 2.00 6.03 15.88
N TYR A 168 0.85 6.07 15.20
CA TYR A 168 0.18 4.89 14.68
C TYR A 168 1.02 4.13 13.65
N LEU A 169 1.72 4.82 12.74
CA LEU A 169 2.64 4.17 11.79
C LEU A 169 3.81 3.47 12.51
N LEU A 170 4.37 4.09 13.55
CA LEU A 170 5.42 3.45 14.35
C LEU A 170 4.90 2.22 15.09
N TRP A 171 3.70 2.32 15.65
CA TRP A 171 3.00 1.19 16.26
C TRP A 171 2.77 0.06 15.26
N SER A 172 2.33 0.36 14.04
CA SER A 172 2.01 -0.67 13.05
C SER A 172 3.23 -1.50 12.66
N VAL A 173 4.41 -0.89 12.55
CA VAL A 173 5.68 -1.59 12.32
C VAL A 173 6.04 -2.50 13.50
N PHE A 174 5.85 -2.02 14.74
CA PHE A 174 6.09 -2.82 15.93
C PHE A 174 5.12 -4.01 16.05
N ALA A 175 3.85 -3.79 15.74
CA ALA A 175 2.81 -4.82 15.69
C ALA A 175 3.12 -5.88 14.61
N GLN A 176 3.58 -5.45 13.42
CA GLN A 176 4.03 -6.34 12.36
C GLN A 176 5.21 -7.20 12.80
N GLN A 177 6.18 -6.61 13.51
CA GLN A 177 7.35 -7.34 14.00
C GLN A 177 6.94 -8.46 14.97
N GLN A 178 6.02 -8.18 15.91
CA GLN A 178 5.50 -9.21 16.83
C GLN A 178 4.81 -10.35 16.07
N ALA A 179 3.96 -10.03 15.09
CA ALA A 179 3.29 -11.02 14.26
C ALA A 179 4.30 -11.84 13.42
N THR A 180 5.36 -11.20 12.95
CA THR A 180 6.46 -11.84 12.21
C THR A 180 7.23 -12.83 13.08
N ASP A 181 7.50 -12.46 14.33
CA ASP A 181 8.20 -13.34 15.27
C ASP A 181 7.32 -14.54 15.65
N ALA A 182 6.02 -14.33 15.89
CA ALA A 182 5.06 -15.41 16.09
C ALA A 182 4.98 -16.36 14.88
N ALA A 183 4.95 -15.81 13.66
CA ALA A 183 4.96 -16.58 12.42
C ALA A 183 6.22 -17.44 12.30
N ARG A 184 7.41 -16.87 12.53
CA ARG A 184 8.68 -17.61 12.49
C ARG A 184 8.72 -18.74 13.51
N GLN A 185 8.22 -18.51 14.71
CA GLN A 185 8.12 -19.56 15.74
C GLN A 185 7.17 -20.68 15.31
N ALA A 186 6.01 -20.36 14.73
CA ALA A 186 5.07 -21.35 14.23
C ALA A 186 5.65 -22.17 13.06
N ILE A 187 6.34 -21.53 12.13
CA ILE A 187 7.03 -22.19 11.00
C ILE A 187 8.08 -23.17 11.52
N ALA A 188 8.91 -22.74 12.47
CA ALA A 188 9.95 -23.58 13.07
C ALA A 188 9.36 -24.76 13.86
N ARG A 189 8.32 -24.53 14.69
CA ARG A 189 7.67 -25.59 15.48
C ARG A 189 7.01 -26.66 14.62
N ASN A 190 6.45 -26.27 13.47
CA ASN A 190 5.77 -27.18 12.55
C ASN A 190 6.67 -27.74 11.44
N TYR A 191 7.98 -27.46 11.48
CA TYR A 191 8.96 -27.89 10.47
C TYR A 191 8.56 -27.53 9.03
N ILE A 192 7.92 -26.36 8.85
CA ILE A 192 7.49 -25.90 7.53
C ILE A 192 8.72 -25.43 6.74
N ASN A 193 8.96 -26.04 5.57
CA ASN A 193 10.03 -25.65 4.65
C ASN A 193 9.68 -24.34 3.92
N SER A 194 9.81 -23.21 4.61
CA SER A 194 9.48 -21.89 4.08
C SER A 194 10.62 -21.27 3.28
N GLU A 195 10.36 -20.90 2.03
CA GLU A 195 11.27 -20.12 1.20
C GLU A 195 11.16 -18.62 1.50
N ARG A 196 9.93 -18.15 1.73
CA ARG A 196 9.61 -16.73 1.95
C ARG A 196 8.43 -16.63 2.89
N VAL A 197 8.41 -15.56 3.69
CA VAL A 197 7.32 -15.25 4.63
C VAL A 197 6.93 -13.80 4.45
N LEU A 198 5.63 -13.54 4.35
CA LEU A 198 5.04 -12.22 4.30
C LEU A 198 4.02 -12.09 5.42
N VAL A 199 4.08 -10.97 6.14
CA VAL A 199 3.15 -10.67 7.23
C VAL A 199 2.54 -9.31 6.97
N THR A 200 1.23 -9.26 6.81
CA THR A 200 0.47 -8.04 6.48
C THR A 200 -0.75 -7.91 7.38
N PRO A 201 -1.18 -6.70 7.74
CA PRO A 201 -2.42 -6.54 8.47
C PRO A 201 -3.60 -6.97 7.61
N THR A 202 -4.65 -7.49 8.26
CA THR A 202 -5.95 -7.66 7.60
C THR A 202 -6.62 -6.31 7.37
N SER A 203 -7.76 -6.30 6.69
CA SER A 203 -8.41 -5.06 6.30
C SER A 203 -8.81 -4.20 7.52
N LEU A 204 -8.60 -2.89 7.38
CA LEU A 204 -9.08 -1.84 8.29
C LEU A 204 -8.48 -1.81 9.72
N ASN A 205 -7.48 -2.64 10.04
CA ASN A 205 -6.93 -2.71 11.40
C ASN A 205 -5.44 -3.14 11.42
N THR A 206 -4.78 -3.00 12.57
CA THR A 206 -3.40 -3.49 12.84
C THR A 206 -3.35 -4.49 13.99
N LEU A 207 -4.47 -5.17 14.25
CA LEU A 207 -4.63 -6.13 15.36
C LEU A 207 -4.56 -7.58 14.88
N VAL A 208 -5.12 -7.87 13.70
CA VAL A 208 -5.05 -9.19 13.06
C VAL A 208 -4.10 -9.12 11.87
N TRP A 209 -3.21 -10.09 11.79
CA TRP A 209 -2.14 -10.17 10.81
C TRP A 209 -2.26 -11.46 10.01
N ARG A 210 -2.38 -11.32 8.70
CA ARG A 210 -2.28 -12.44 7.75
C ARG A 210 -0.82 -12.78 7.52
N VAL A 211 -0.52 -14.06 7.60
CA VAL A 211 0.80 -14.64 7.36
C VAL A 211 0.71 -15.51 6.11
N VAL A 212 1.51 -15.18 5.10
CA VAL A 212 1.65 -15.98 3.87
C VAL A 212 3.04 -16.59 3.85
N VAL A 213 3.10 -17.91 3.74
CA VAL A 213 4.36 -18.68 3.69
C VAL A 213 4.47 -19.38 2.35
N MET A 214 5.53 -19.08 1.60
CA MET A 214 5.82 -19.79 0.34
C MET A 214 6.65 -21.03 0.65
N THR A 215 6.27 -22.17 0.08
CA THR A 215 7.00 -23.45 0.17
C THR A 215 7.21 -24.02 -1.25
N PRO A 216 8.01 -25.09 -1.41
CA PRO A 216 8.01 -25.86 -2.65
C PRO A 216 6.61 -26.41 -2.94
N GLY A 217 6.08 -26.17 -4.13
CA GLY A 217 4.78 -26.67 -4.60
C GLY A 217 3.53 -26.00 -4.02
N THR A 218 3.59 -25.39 -2.83
CA THR A 218 2.43 -24.79 -2.15
C THR A 218 2.72 -23.43 -1.50
N TYR A 219 1.67 -22.70 -1.15
CA TYR A 219 1.75 -21.59 -0.20
C TYR A 219 0.76 -21.82 0.94
N GLY A 220 1.11 -21.40 2.15
CA GLY A 220 0.27 -21.46 3.34
C GLY A 220 -0.26 -20.10 3.73
N GLU A 221 -1.52 -20.02 4.15
CA GLU A 221 -2.11 -18.84 4.79
C GLU A 221 -2.49 -19.14 6.24
N GLY A 222 -2.15 -18.22 7.14
CA GLY A 222 -2.52 -18.26 8.55
C GLY A 222 -2.84 -16.86 9.07
N PHE A 223 -3.51 -16.79 10.22
CA PHE A 223 -3.92 -15.53 10.83
C PHE A 223 -3.48 -15.47 12.28
N TYR A 224 -2.85 -14.36 12.65
CA TYR A 224 -2.36 -14.10 13.99
C TYR A 224 -3.08 -12.88 14.59
N SER A 225 -3.67 -13.04 15.77
CA SER A 225 -4.33 -11.96 16.49
C SER A 225 -3.46 -11.49 17.65
N LEU A 226 -3.15 -10.19 17.68
CA LEU A 226 -2.49 -9.57 18.83
C LEU A 226 -3.36 -9.56 20.09
N LEU A 227 -4.68 -9.77 19.96
CA LEU A 227 -5.58 -9.89 21.10
C LEU A 227 -5.64 -11.30 21.68
N ALA A 228 -5.13 -12.30 20.96
CA ALA A 228 -5.09 -13.70 21.37
C ALA A 228 -3.72 -14.33 21.07
N PRO A 229 -2.63 -13.82 21.68
CA PRO A 229 -1.25 -14.21 21.33
C PRO A 229 -0.92 -15.67 21.66
N ASP A 230 -1.65 -16.29 22.60
CA ASP A 230 -1.44 -17.67 23.02
C ASP A 230 -2.05 -18.70 22.05
N GLN A 231 -2.88 -18.25 21.11
CA GLN A 231 -3.53 -19.12 20.14
C GLN A 231 -2.50 -19.61 19.10
N PRO A 232 -2.45 -20.92 18.81
CA PRO A 232 -1.49 -21.46 17.87
C PRO A 232 -1.81 -20.96 16.45
N LEU A 233 -0.84 -20.33 15.81
CA LEU A 233 -0.93 -19.98 14.39
C LEU A 233 -0.93 -21.26 13.55
N THR A 234 -2.07 -21.54 12.93
CA THR A 234 -2.25 -22.65 11.98
C THR A 234 -2.19 -22.15 10.54
N PHE A 235 -1.71 -23.00 9.64
CA PHE A 235 -1.60 -22.69 8.22
C PHE A 235 -2.49 -23.62 7.39
N THR A 236 -3.25 -23.04 6.47
CA THR A 236 -3.95 -23.79 5.41
C THR A 236 -3.14 -23.66 4.13
N PHE A 237 -2.78 -24.79 3.52
CA PHE A 237 -1.91 -24.83 2.35
C PHE A 237 -2.71 -25.00 1.05
N TYR A 238 -2.26 -24.30 0.01
CA TYR A 238 -2.86 -24.29 -1.32
C TYR A 238 -1.79 -24.48 -2.40
N PRO A 239 -2.12 -25.12 -3.53
CA PRO A 239 -1.21 -25.25 -4.66
C PRO A 239 -0.76 -23.88 -5.18
N ARG A 240 0.54 -23.70 -5.42
CA ARG A 240 1.08 -22.44 -6.00
C ARG A 240 1.34 -22.49 -7.51
N GLY A 241 1.22 -23.67 -8.13
CA GLY A 241 1.48 -23.87 -9.56
C GLY A 241 2.95 -23.83 -9.95
N GLU A 242 3.84 -24.48 -9.19
CA GLU A 242 5.28 -24.47 -9.46
C GLU A 242 5.65 -25.02 -10.85
N ALA A 243 4.99 -26.10 -11.30
CA ALA A 243 5.19 -26.65 -12.64
C ALA A 243 4.77 -25.66 -13.75
N LEU A 244 3.66 -24.93 -13.54
CA LEU A 244 3.21 -23.88 -14.46
C LEU A 244 4.22 -22.73 -14.50
N TYR A 245 4.75 -22.34 -13.34
CA TYR A 245 5.80 -21.32 -13.28
C TYR A 245 7.06 -21.77 -14.02
N ALA A 246 7.53 -22.99 -13.82
CA ALA A 246 8.70 -23.52 -14.51
C ALA A 246 8.52 -23.52 -16.04
N ALA A 247 7.32 -23.88 -16.53
CA ALA A 247 7.00 -23.90 -17.95
C ALA A 247 6.87 -22.50 -18.59
N HIS A 248 6.41 -21.50 -17.84
CA HIS A 248 6.09 -20.17 -18.35
C HIS A 248 6.98 -19.04 -17.79
N ARG A 249 8.10 -19.36 -17.14
CA ARG A 249 9.01 -18.36 -16.53
C ARG A 249 9.56 -17.34 -17.53
N ASP A 250 9.66 -17.71 -18.80
CA ASP A 250 10.16 -16.85 -19.89
C ASP A 250 9.05 -15.97 -20.49
N ASN A 251 7.80 -16.10 -20.05
CA ASN A 251 6.73 -15.17 -20.38
C ASN A 251 6.99 -13.82 -19.68
N PRO A 252 7.00 -12.69 -20.43
CA PRO A 252 7.35 -11.39 -19.87
C PRO A 252 6.43 -10.95 -18.73
N TYR A 253 5.14 -11.28 -18.77
CA TYR A 253 4.18 -10.94 -17.71
C TYR A 253 4.44 -11.75 -16.43
N VAL A 254 4.80 -13.03 -16.58
CA VAL A 254 5.17 -13.90 -15.45
C VAL A 254 6.46 -13.41 -14.81
N ALA A 255 7.49 -13.11 -15.61
CA ALA A 255 8.75 -12.58 -15.13
C ALA A 255 8.57 -11.24 -14.41
N ARG A 256 7.78 -10.32 -14.99
CA ARG A 256 7.47 -9.01 -14.41
C ARG A 256 6.76 -9.14 -13.06
N MET A 257 5.76 -10.01 -12.97
CA MET A 257 5.04 -10.26 -11.72
C MET A 257 5.91 -10.96 -10.67
N ALA A 258 6.73 -11.94 -11.05
CA ALA A 258 7.64 -12.62 -10.14
C ALA A 258 8.62 -11.63 -9.50
N TRP A 259 9.15 -10.69 -10.29
CA TRP A 259 9.98 -9.59 -9.80
C TRP A 259 9.18 -8.63 -8.90
N PHE A 260 8.04 -8.11 -9.38
CA PHE A 260 7.27 -7.08 -8.66
C PHE A 260 6.71 -7.57 -7.32
N THR A 261 6.28 -8.83 -7.28
CA THR A 261 5.71 -9.46 -6.07
C THR A 261 6.75 -10.04 -5.14
N HIS A 262 8.05 -9.98 -5.47
CA HIS A 262 9.11 -10.71 -4.77
C HIS A 262 8.78 -12.20 -4.61
N GLY A 263 8.21 -12.83 -5.63
CA GLY A 263 7.86 -14.24 -5.63
C GLY A 263 6.58 -14.61 -4.87
N PHE A 264 5.83 -13.65 -4.32
CA PHE A 264 4.52 -13.88 -3.70
C PHE A 264 3.40 -13.89 -4.73
N PHE A 265 3.41 -14.88 -5.61
CA PHE A 265 2.37 -15.11 -6.61
C PHE A 265 2.04 -16.60 -6.68
N ARG A 266 0.85 -16.90 -7.22
CA ARG A 266 0.48 -18.27 -7.63
C ARG A 266 0.09 -18.30 -9.10
N MET A 267 0.32 -19.45 -9.72
CA MET A 267 -0.16 -19.76 -11.06
C MET A 267 -1.17 -20.90 -11.00
N GLN A 268 -2.23 -20.82 -11.79
CA GLN A 268 -3.26 -21.84 -11.87
C GLN A 268 -3.73 -21.98 -13.30
N GLU A 269 -4.01 -23.20 -13.71
CA GLU A 269 -4.77 -23.46 -14.94
C GLU A 269 -6.25 -23.43 -14.62
N GLN A 270 -7.02 -22.61 -15.34
CA GLN A 270 -8.46 -22.52 -15.19
C GLN A 270 -9.12 -22.51 -16.56
N ASN A 271 -9.92 -23.53 -16.87
CA ASN A 271 -10.59 -23.70 -18.17
C ASN A 271 -9.63 -23.63 -19.37
N GLY A 272 -8.43 -24.21 -19.25
CA GLY A 272 -7.39 -24.18 -20.30
C GLY A 272 -6.67 -22.84 -20.45
N HIS A 273 -6.91 -21.89 -19.54
CA HIS A 273 -6.24 -20.59 -19.49
C HIS A 273 -5.26 -20.52 -18.33
N LEU A 274 -4.20 -19.73 -18.50
CA LEU A 274 -3.15 -19.53 -17.52
C LEU A 274 -3.45 -18.31 -16.65
N TRP A 275 -3.80 -18.55 -15.38
CA TRP A 275 -4.09 -17.49 -14.43
C TRP A 275 -2.89 -17.23 -13.51
N LEU A 276 -2.64 -15.96 -13.23
CA LEU A 276 -1.56 -15.47 -12.38
C LEU A 276 -2.14 -14.53 -11.32
N SER A 277 -1.97 -14.85 -10.04
CA SER A 277 -2.51 -14.05 -8.93
C SER A 277 -1.40 -13.52 -8.01
N ASP A 278 -1.50 -12.25 -7.61
CA ASP A 278 -0.67 -11.66 -6.55
C ASP A 278 -1.20 -12.08 -5.18
N LEU A 279 -0.40 -12.83 -4.42
CA LEU A 279 -0.78 -13.37 -3.10
C LEU A 279 -0.69 -12.32 -1.98
N ARG A 280 -0.08 -11.16 -2.25
CA ARG A 280 0.13 -10.10 -1.25
C ARG A 280 -1.17 -9.35 -0.95
N MET A 281 -2.13 -9.34 -1.87
CA MET A 281 -3.33 -8.51 -1.79
C MET A 281 -4.62 -9.31 -1.95
N GLY A 282 -5.26 -9.58 -0.83
CA GLY A 282 -6.45 -10.44 -0.74
C GLY A 282 -6.17 -11.64 0.16
N GLU A 283 -7.07 -12.61 0.15
CA GLU A 283 -7.03 -13.82 0.96
C GLU A 283 -7.67 -14.95 0.16
N GLU A 284 -7.29 -16.21 0.36
CA GLU A 284 -7.91 -17.30 -0.38
C GLU A 284 -9.44 -17.33 -0.19
N PRO A 285 -10.26 -17.50 -1.26
CA PRO A 285 -9.92 -17.61 -2.68
C PRO A 285 -9.96 -16.31 -3.49
N TYR A 286 -10.07 -15.15 -2.83
CA TYR A 286 -10.31 -13.84 -3.43
C TYR A 286 -9.07 -12.93 -3.38
N TYR A 287 -8.31 -12.91 -4.49
CA TYR A 287 -7.19 -11.98 -4.68
C TYR A 287 -7.59 -10.75 -5.51
N THR A 288 -7.04 -9.59 -5.16
CA THR A 288 -7.37 -8.30 -5.80
C THR A 288 -6.82 -8.20 -7.23
N PHE A 289 -5.67 -8.84 -7.46
CA PHE A 289 -4.97 -8.83 -8.73
C PHE A 289 -4.76 -10.27 -9.20
N THR A 290 -5.70 -10.71 -10.04
CA THR A 290 -5.62 -11.96 -10.80
C THR A 290 -5.70 -11.60 -12.28
N PHE A 291 -4.79 -12.16 -13.07
CA PHE A 291 -4.68 -11.93 -14.50
C PHE A 291 -4.80 -13.25 -15.24
N ASP A 292 -5.59 -13.26 -16.30
CA ASP A 292 -5.60 -14.33 -17.29
C ASP A 292 -4.61 -13.95 -18.40
N LEU A 293 -3.54 -14.73 -18.51
CA LEU A 293 -2.46 -14.53 -19.49
C LEU A 293 -2.77 -15.17 -20.86
N GLY A 294 -3.96 -15.74 -21.02
CA GLY A 294 -4.42 -16.40 -22.24
C GLY A 294 -4.38 -17.93 -22.17
N PRO A 295 -4.63 -18.61 -23.30
CA PRO A 295 -4.60 -20.06 -23.38
C PRO A 295 -3.26 -20.65 -22.93
N LEU A 296 -3.29 -21.78 -22.23
CA LEU A 296 -2.10 -22.41 -21.64
C LEU A 296 -0.98 -22.67 -22.66
N ASN A 297 -1.32 -23.05 -23.89
CA ASN A 297 -0.36 -23.37 -24.94
C ASN A 297 -0.04 -22.18 -25.86
N ALA A 298 -0.47 -20.95 -25.51
CA ALA A 298 -0.17 -19.78 -26.31
C ALA A 298 1.34 -19.45 -26.26
N PRO A 299 1.90 -18.90 -27.34
CA PRO A 299 3.27 -18.39 -27.33
C PRO A 299 3.47 -17.32 -26.25
N ASN A 300 4.63 -17.36 -25.59
CA ASN A 300 4.95 -16.45 -24.50
C ASN A 300 4.90 -14.99 -24.94
N GLY A 301 4.02 -14.20 -24.31
CA GLY A 301 3.94 -12.75 -24.50
C GLY A 301 3.17 -12.27 -25.73
N GLU A 302 2.63 -13.16 -26.58
CA GLU A 302 1.85 -12.75 -27.76
C GLU A 302 0.38 -12.44 -27.44
N VAL A 303 -0.17 -13.01 -26.36
CA VAL A 303 -1.53 -12.72 -25.89
C VAL A 303 -1.48 -11.65 -24.82
N LEU A 304 -2.27 -10.59 -25.00
CA LEU A 304 -2.42 -9.55 -24.00
C LEU A 304 -3.20 -10.08 -22.80
N PRO A 305 -2.71 -9.86 -21.56
CA PRO A 305 -3.39 -10.34 -20.38
C PRO A 305 -4.71 -9.59 -20.17
N THR A 306 -5.67 -10.26 -19.55
CA THR A 306 -6.90 -9.63 -19.09
C THR A 306 -6.98 -9.68 -17.56
N ARG A 307 -7.55 -8.65 -16.95
CA ARG A 307 -7.76 -8.66 -15.50
C ARG A 307 -9.02 -9.44 -15.17
N ILE A 308 -8.89 -10.44 -14.32
CA ILE A 308 -10.04 -11.13 -13.73
C ILE A 308 -10.57 -10.26 -12.59
N ASN A 309 -11.85 -9.92 -12.66
CA ASN A 309 -12.49 -9.13 -11.62
C ASN A 309 -12.55 -9.93 -10.32
N SER A 310 -11.88 -9.44 -9.29
CA SER A 310 -11.97 -10.01 -7.95
C SER A 310 -13.41 -9.90 -7.45
N VAL A 311 -14.06 -11.03 -7.15
CA VAL A 311 -15.35 -11.02 -6.45
C VAL A 311 -15.06 -10.56 -5.02
N ARG A 312 -15.46 -9.34 -4.67
CA ARG A 312 -15.30 -8.85 -3.29
C ARG A 312 -16.35 -9.53 -2.41
N PRO A 313 -15.97 -10.18 -1.30
CA PRO A 313 -16.95 -10.67 -0.35
C PRO A 313 -17.79 -9.49 0.18
N PRO A 314 -19.06 -9.72 0.55
CA PRO A 314 -19.86 -8.71 1.22
C PRO A 314 -19.13 -8.13 2.43
N VAL A 315 -19.30 -6.83 2.69
CA VAL A 315 -18.64 -6.14 3.82
C VAL A 315 -18.95 -6.82 5.16
N SER A 316 -20.17 -7.33 5.32
CA SER A 316 -20.58 -8.09 6.51
C SER A 316 -19.78 -9.37 6.70
N GLU A 317 -19.46 -10.08 5.62
CA GLU A 317 -18.64 -11.30 5.66
C GLU A 317 -17.19 -10.95 6.00
N MET A 318 -16.65 -9.88 5.41
CA MET A 318 -15.30 -9.39 5.73
C MET A 318 -15.18 -9.00 7.21
N ILE A 319 -16.14 -8.26 7.75
CA ILE A 319 -16.17 -7.89 9.18
C ILE A 319 -16.34 -9.15 10.06
N GLY A 320 -17.19 -10.08 9.66
CA GLY A 320 -17.41 -11.34 10.36
C GLY A 320 -16.14 -12.17 10.47
N ARG A 321 -15.38 -12.31 9.37
CA ARG A 321 -14.09 -13.02 9.35
C ARG A 321 -13.05 -12.34 10.25
N VAL A 322 -12.92 -11.01 10.17
CA VAL A 322 -12.01 -10.28 11.06
C VAL A 322 -12.41 -10.47 12.53
N TRP A 323 -13.69 -10.48 12.85
CA TRP A 323 -14.18 -10.72 14.21
C TRP A 323 -13.88 -12.13 14.72
N GLN A 324 -14.08 -13.15 13.88
CA GLN A 324 -13.70 -14.53 14.18
C GLN A 324 -12.19 -14.65 14.44
N GLN A 325 -11.37 -14.09 13.53
CA GLN A 325 -9.92 -14.07 13.65
C GLN A 325 -9.43 -13.29 14.89
N LEU A 326 -10.10 -12.18 15.24
CA LEU A 326 -9.79 -11.41 16.45
C LEU A 326 -9.96 -12.25 17.71
N LYS A 327 -11.03 -13.06 17.76
CA LYS A 327 -11.35 -13.97 18.86
C LYS A 327 -10.58 -15.30 18.81
N ALA A 328 -9.93 -15.59 17.69
CA ALA A 328 -9.36 -16.90 17.37
C ALA A 328 -10.40 -18.04 17.48
N GLU A 329 -11.63 -17.77 17.05
CA GLU A 329 -12.72 -18.75 16.84
C GLU A 329 -12.82 -19.08 15.34
#